data_AF-A0A963IPA6-F1
#
_entry.id   AF-A0A963IPA6-F1
#
_cell.length_a   1.000
_cell.length_b   1.000
_cell.length_c   1.000
_cell.angle_alpha   90.00
_cell.angle_beta   90.00
_cell.angle_gamma   90.00
#
_symmetry.space_group_name_H-M   'P 1'
#
loop_
_entity.id
_entity.type
_entity.pdbx_description
1 polymer ?
#
loop_
_entity_poly.entity_id
_entity_poly.type
_entity_poly.pdbx_seq_one_letter_code
_entity_poly.pdbx_strand_id
1 'polypeptide(L)'
;MYTYLPEGLPADAPLVVVLHGCTQSAASYNKGSGWSTVADRHGFALLFPQQQWNNNPLRCFNWFRPEDNERERGEPLSIKQMVEKMAADHGIDRRRVYVTGTSSGGAMTAVMLASYPDVFAGGAVIAGVPYRTAKGLQEGLESIFQGRSRSGSEWGELVRAASSHQGPWPRLSVWHGDADTAVKPVNAEEIIKQWADVHGLDTKPTIEMRVDGYPRRVWQGADGEELIESYTITGMSHGAALDPGPEPHQCGTAAPFFNAVGISSTHRIADFWGLLGEPPASAKSAGAAAAAGAARGKASADEAAARSRKTAAAGAAAAASGGARPADVGEPPLRKEPTADSGKARAETPEDARTAGGGSMGTTGLDVHGIISASLQAAGLLKPGSRPRRSAAPLGIDVPGIISTALEAAGVLKGGAQRTAPFSTETLRSAGWEGAGWELLHDDPRAFRG
;
A
#
# COMPACT_ATOMS: atom_id res chain seq x y z
N MET A 1 -3.53 -2.38 -8.70
CA MET A 1 -4.38 -1.32 -8.12
C MET A 1 -5.48 -2.02 -7.37
N TYR A 2 -5.65 -1.72 -6.09
CA TYR A 2 -6.86 -2.05 -5.33
C TYR A 2 -7.49 -0.76 -4.84
N THR A 3 -8.78 -0.80 -4.53
CA THR A 3 -9.56 0.35 -4.10
C THR A 3 -10.44 -0.07 -2.93
N TYR A 4 -10.87 0.89 -2.12
CA TYR A 4 -11.90 0.66 -1.10
C TYR A 4 -12.81 1.89 -1.08
N LEU A 5 -14.11 1.65 -1.18
CA LEU A 5 -15.15 2.66 -1.27
C LEU A 5 -16.19 2.35 -0.18
N PRO A 6 -16.32 3.19 0.86
CA PRO A 6 -17.40 3.07 1.84
C PRO A 6 -18.80 3.02 1.21
N GLU A 7 -19.74 2.33 1.87
CA GLU A 7 -21.14 2.36 1.45
C GLU A 7 -21.68 3.80 1.53
N GLY A 8 -22.31 4.28 0.45
CA GLY A 8 -22.84 5.63 0.39
C GLY A 8 -21.78 6.73 0.27
N LEU A 9 -20.58 6.42 -0.24
CA LEU A 9 -19.54 7.40 -0.60
C LEU A 9 -20.14 8.67 -1.25
N PRO A 10 -19.86 9.88 -0.71
CA PRO A 10 -20.43 11.11 -1.24
C PRO A 10 -19.88 11.47 -2.63
N ALA A 11 -20.61 12.30 -3.37
CA ALA A 11 -20.05 13.01 -4.52
C ALA A 11 -18.93 13.96 -4.06
N ASP A 12 -17.94 14.20 -4.93
CA ASP A 12 -16.75 15.02 -4.63
C ASP A 12 -15.98 14.53 -3.39
N ALA A 13 -15.97 13.21 -3.17
CA ALA A 13 -15.27 12.57 -2.05
C ALA A 13 -13.75 12.79 -2.12
N PRO A 14 -13.07 12.90 -0.97
CA PRO A 14 -11.60 12.83 -0.89
C PRO A 14 -11.07 11.46 -1.32
N LEU A 15 -9.78 11.40 -1.63
CA LEU A 15 -9.06 10.16 -1.91
C LEU A 15 -7.76 10.09 -1.11
N VAL A 16 -7.53 8.99 -0.39
CA VAL A 16 -6.23 8.69 0.21
C VAL A 16 -5.55 7.56 -0.57
N VAL A 17 -4.34 7.83 -1.07
CA VAL A 17 -3.43 6.85 -1.65
C VAL A 17 -2.59 6.24 -0.53
N VAL A 18 -2.65 4.92 -0.36
CA VAL A 18 -2.02 4.21 0.74
C VAL A 18 -0.99 3.20 0.22
N LEU A 19 0.29 3.43 0.54
CA LEU A 19 1.44 2.70 0.02
C LEU A 19 2.03 1.78 1.10
N HIS A 20 2.02 0.47 0.81
CA HIS A 20 2.54 -0.54 1.73
C HIS A 20 4.09 -0.55 1.82
N GLY A 21 4.64 -1.09 2.90
CA GLY A 21 6.07 -1.29 3.06
C GLY A 21 6.62 -2.48 2.25
N CYS A 22 7.91 -2.77 2.42
CA CYS A 22 8.51 -3.99 1.90
C CYS A 22 7.83 -5.23 2.51
N THR A 23 7.87 -6.36 1.77
CA THR A 23 7.31 -7.69 2.09
C THR A 23 5.78 -7.77 2.27
N GLN A 24 5.13 -6.65 2.56
CA GLN A 24 3.68 -6.50 2.67
C GLN A 24 2.97 -6.56 1.30
N SER A 25 1.64 -6.58 1.35
CA SER A 25 0.74 -6.30 0.23
C SER A 25 -0.27 -5.21 0.59
N ALA A 26 -0.91 -4.63 -0.42
CA ALA A 26 -2.05 -3.74 -0.30
C ALA A 26 -3.16 -4.34 0.60
N ALA A 27 -3.45 -5.64 0.45
CA ALA A 27 -4.48 -6.33 1.24
C ALA A 27 -4.08 -6.43 2.72
N SER A 28 -2.81 -6.77 2.99
CA SER A 28 -2.28 -6.79 4.37
C SER A 28 -2.26 -5.39 5.00
N TYR A 29 -1.99 -4.36 4.19
CA TYR A 29 -1.88 -3.00 4.68
C TYR A 29 -3.24 -2.37 4.99
N ASN A 30 -4.28 -2.61 4.17
CA ASN A 30 -5.64 -2.16 4.51
C ASN A 30 -6.11 -2.81 5.84
N LYS A 31 -5.95 -4.14 5.94
CA LYS A 31 -6.27 -4.93 7.15
C LYS A 31 -5.57 -4.44 8.42
N GLY A 32 -4.27 -4.10 8.34
CA GLY A 32 -3.47 -3.69 9.50
C GLY A 32 -3.64 -2.22 9.87
N SER A 33 -3.56 -1.31 8.91
CA SER A 33 -3.48 0.14 9.15
C SER A 33 -4.78 0.79 9.65
N GLY A 34 -5.95 0.17 9.41
CA GLY A 34 -7.24 0.74 9.76
C GLY A 34 -7.74 1.86 8.85
N TRP A 35 -7.10 2.09 7.68
CA TRP A 35 -7.53 3.12 6.74
C TRP A 35 -8.98 2.93 6.28
N SER A 36 -9.43 1.69 6.02
CA SER A 36 -10.85 1.40 5.72
C SER A 36 -11.78 1.82 6.85
N THR A 37 -11.44 1.50 8.10
CA THR A 37 -12.25 1.86 9.28
C THR A 37 -12.42 3.37 9.45
N VAL A 38 -11.42 4.18 9.08
CA VAL A 38 -11.54 5.65 9.11
C VAL A 38 -12.29 6.17 7.86
N ALA A 39 -12.11 5.54 6.71
CA ALA A 39 -12.88 5.82 5.50
C ALA A 39 -14.40 5.59 5.71
N ASP A 40 -14.80 4.48 6.35
CA ASP A 40 -16.20 4.17 6.67
C ASP A 40 -16.83 5.21 7.59
N ARG A 41 -16.08 5.65 8.62
CA ARG A 41 -16.55 6.63 9.61
C ARG A 41 -16.76 8.03 9.01
N HIS A 42 -16.04 8.40 7.95
CA HIS A 42 -15.95 9.78 7.48
C HIS A 42 -16.18 10.01 5.97
N GLY A 43 -16.42 8.95 5.18
CA GLY A 43 -16.90 9.07 3.80
C GLY A 43 -15.86 9.53 2.77
N PHE A 44 -14.68 8.89 2.74
CA PHE A 44 -13.67 9.12 1.71
C PHE A 44 -13.21 7.82 1.02
N ALA A 45 -12.71 7.93 -0.20
CA ALA A 45 -12.22 6.79 -0.97
C ALA A 45 -10.76 6.45 -0.64
N LEU A 46 -10.39 5.19 -0.83
CA LEU A 46 -9.00 4.72 -0.70
C LEU A 46 -8.50 4.08 -2.00
N LEU A 47 -7.23 4.31 -2.29
CA LEU A 47 -6.48 3.69 -3.37
C LEU A 47 -5.24 3.02 -2.79
N PHE A 48 -5.11 1.70 -2.96
CA PHE A 48 -3.93 0.93 -2.60
C PHE A 48 -3.19 0.44 -3.86
N PRO A 49 -2.12 1.13 -4.29
CA PRO A 49 -1.14 0.59 -5.23
C PRO A 49 -0.51 -0.70 -4.68
N GLN A 50 -0.35 -1.71 -5.53
CA GLN A 50 0.26 -2.99 -5.17
C GLN A 50 1.58 -3.12 -5.92
N GLN A 51 2.70 -3.19 -5.21
CA GLN A 51 3.97 -3.50 -5.82
C GLN A 51 3.99 -4.94 -6.35
N GLN A 52 4.61 -5.14 -7.52
CA GLN A 52 4.72 -6.43 -8.18
C GLN A 52 6.10 -7.06 -7.89
N TRP A 53 6.11 -8.39 -7.68
CA TRP A 53 7.32 -9.13 -7.30
C TRP A 53 8.41 -9.15 -8.39
N ASN A 54 8.03 -8.93 -9.65
CA ASN A 54 8.93 -8.85 -10.79
C ASN A 54 9.65 -7.47 -10.88
N ASN A 55 9.01 -6.39 -10.43
CA ASN A 55 9.64 -5.06 -10.31
C ASN A 55 10.65 -5.03 -9.15
N ASN A 56 10.29 -5.66 -8.04
CA ASN A 56 11.10 -5.81 -6.84
C ASN A 56 10.76 -7.12 -6.10
N PRO A 57 11.68 -8.10 -5.96
CA PRO A 57 11.42 -9.38 -5.30
C PRO A 57 10.98 -9.28 -3.83
N LEU A 58 11.30 -8.16 -3.16
CA LEU A 58 10.89 -7.88 -1.78
C LEU A 58 9.56 -7.10 -1.71
N ARG A 59 8.88 -6.86 -2.84
CA ARG A 59 7.71 -5.98 -2.97
C ARG A 59 7.93 -4.55 -2.42
N CYS A 60 9.18 -4.10 -2.30
CA CYS A 60 9.48 -2.69 -1.97
C CYS A 60 9.17 -1.77 -3.16
N PHE A 61 8.68 -0.56 -2.90
CA PHE A 61 8.72 0.51 -3.90
C PHE A 61 10.19 0.90 -4.21
N ASN A 62 10.50 1.16 -5.48
CA ASN A 62 11.86 1.36 -5.99
C ASN A 62 12.33 2.83 -5.91
N TRP A 63 11.97 3.53 -4.82
CA TRP A 63 12.24 4.96 -4.56
C TRP A 63 13.70 5.42 -4.72
N PHE A 64 14.66 4.50 -4.76
CA PHE A 64 16.10 4.76 -4.94
C PHE A 64 16.58 4.64 -6.40
N ARG A 65 15.74 4.18 -7.34
CA ARG A 65 16.07 4.07 -8.77
C ARG A 65 15.66 5.34 -9.52
N PRO A 66 16.53 5.96 -10.36
CA PRO A 66 16.16 7.09 -11.20
C PRO A 66 14.95 6.83 -12.10
N GLU A 67 14.80 5.59 -12.58
CA GLU A 67 13.71 5.15 -13.44
C GLU A 67 12.34 5.14 -12.72
N ASP A 68 12.35 4.99 -11.39
CA ASP A 68 11.18 4.86 -10.52
C ASP A 68 11.07 5.98 -9.47
N ASN A 69 11.82 7.09 -9.60
CA ASN A 69 11.73 8.23 -8.67
C ASN A 69 11.61 9.61 -9.35
N GLU A 70 11.05 9.64 -10.57
CA GLU A 70 10.87 10.84 -11.39
C GLU A 70 9.45 11.02 -11.91
N ARG A 71 9.08 12.30 -12.16
CA ARG A 71 7.85 12.70 -12.83
C ARG A 71 7.77 12.14 -14.26
N GLU A 72 6.57 11.79 -14.70
CA GLU A 72 6.26 11.19 -16.00
C GLU A 72 7.02 9.87 -16.32
N ARG A 73 7.47 9.11 -15.31
CA ARG A 73 7.95 7.73 -15.50
C ARG A 73 7.70 6.79 -14.31
N GLY A 74 7.97 5.50 -14.52
CA GLY A 74 8.10 4.47 -13.48
C GLY A 74 6.90 4.27 -12.57
N GLU A 75 7.19 3.82 -11.35
CA GLU A 75 6.22 3.71 -10.25
C GLU A 75 5.46 5.02 -9.98
N PRO A 76 6.07 6.23 -9.98
CA PRO A 76 5.34 7.47 -9.70
C PRO A 76 4.27 7.80 -10.74
N LEU A 77 4.57 7.67 -12.04
CA LEU A 77 3.56 7.81 -13.10
C LEU A 77 2.47 6.75 -12.98
N SER A 78 2.83 5.52 -12.64
CA SER A 78 1.86 4.44 -12.42
C SER A 78 0.87 4.78 -11.30
N ILE A 79 1.34 5.34 -10.18
CA ILE A 79 0.48 5.79 -9.08
C ILE A 79 -0.38 6.99 -9.51
N LYS A 80 0.17 7.97 -10.23
CA LYS A 80 -0.59 9.12 -10.77
C LYS A 80 -1.71 8.69 -11.71
N GLN A 81 -1.46 7.71 -12.58
CA GLN A 81 -2.48 7.13 -13.46
C GLN A 81 -3.59 6.40 -12.67
N MET A 82 -3.26 5.74 -11.56
CA MET A 82 -4.27 5.15 -10.66
C MET A 82 -5.14 6.23 -9.98
N VAL A 83 -4.55 7.37 -9.57
CA VAL A 83 -5.30 8.52 -9.03
C VAL A 83 -6.27 9.10 -10.06
N GLU A 84 -5.81 9.34 -11.29
CA GLU A 84 -6.69 9.86 -12.35
C GLU A 84 -7.81 8.88 -12.69
N LYS A 85 -7.56 7.56 -12.61
CA LYS A 85 -8.61 6.55 -12.77
C LYS A 85 -9.66 6.65 -11.66
N MET A 86 -9.27 6.76 -10.39
CA MET A 86 -10.23 6.99 -9.29
C MET A 86 -11.08 8.25 -9.54
N ALA A 87 -10.43 9.34 -9.94
CA ALA A 87 -11.08 10.62 -10.18
C ALA A 87 -11.86 10.71 -11.51
N ALA A 88 -11.82 9.67 -12.35
CA ALA A 88 -12.69 9.50 -13.52
C ALA A 88 -13.84 8.52 -13.23
N ASP A 89 -13.55 7.40 -12.55
CA ASP A 89 -14.52 6.34 -12.24
C ASP A 89 -15.50 6.71 -11.11
N HIS A 90 -15.08 7.56 -10.16
CA HIS A 90 -15.79 7.76 -8.88
C HIS A 90 -16.05 9.22 -8.50
N GLY A 91 -15.71 10.20 -9.34
CA GLY A 91 -16.00 11.62 -9.06
C GLY A 91 -15.29 12.18 -7.83
N ILE A 92 -14.02 11.80 -7.64
CA ILE A 92 -13.15 12.30 -6.56
C ILE A 92 -12.87 13.80 -6.72
N ASP A 93 -12.93 14.56 -5.63
CA ASP A 93 -12.42 15.93 -5.61
C ASP A 93 -10.89 15.93 -5.77
N ARG A 94 -10.42 16.36 -6.95
CA ARG A 94 -8.99 16.48 -7.28
C ARG A 94 -8.23 17.46 -6.36
N ARG A 95 -8.93 18.31 -5.60
CA ARG A 95 -8.34 19.20 -4.58
C ARG A 95 -8.17 18.52 -3.20
N ARG A 96 -8.69 17.30 -3.01
CA ARG A 96 -8.67 16.55 -1.73
C ARG A 96 -8.12 15.13 -1.93
N VAL A 97 -7.04 15.03 -2.72
CA VAL A 97 -6.25 13.81 -2.86
C VAL A 97 -5.02 13.89 -1.95
N TYR A 98 -4.74 12.81 -1.21
CA TYR A 98 -3.66 12.71 -0.26
C TYR A 98 -2.86 11.42 -0.48
N VAL A 99 -1.61 11.34 0.00
CA VAL A 99 -0.76 10.14 -0.12
C VAL A 99 0.00 9.82 1.16
N THR A 100 0.02 8.54 1.56
CA THR A 100 0.73 8.08 2.76
C THR A 100 1.32 6.70 2.54
N GLY A 101 2.34 6.35 3.33
CA GLY A 101 2.86 4.99 3.38
C GLY A 101 3.91 4.77 4.47
N THR A 102 4.20 3.50 4.73
CA THR A 102 5.24 3.08 5.68
C THR A 102 6.47 2.56 4.97
N SER A 103 7.67 2.78 5.51
CA SER A 103 8.93 2.19 5.02
C SER A 103 9.20 2.61 3.56
N SER A 104 9.42 1.66 2.64
CA SER A 104 9.53 1.96 1.20
C SER A 104 8.30 2.66 0.61
N GLY A 105 7.09 2.44 1.16
CA GLY A 105 5.89 3.21 0.83
C GLY A 105 5.91 4.65 1.37
N GLY A 106 6.58 4.89 2.51
CA GLY A 106 6.84 6.23 3.03
C GLY A 106 7.89 6.99 2.21
N ALA A 107 8.96 6.30 1.79
CA ALA A 107 9.93 6.84 0.84
C ALA A 107 9.28 7.16 -0.53
N MET A 108 8.41 6.28 -1.04
CA MET A 108 7.62 6.56 -2.24
C MET A 108 6.60 7.69 -2.03
N THR A 109 6.07 7.87 -0.82
CA THR A 109 5.24 9.05 -0.50
C THR A 109 6.01 10.35 -0.71
N ALA A 110 7.26 10.44 -0.24
CA ALA A 110 8.13 11.60 -0.50
C ALA A 110 8.40 11.81 -2.01
N VAL A 111 8.54 10.72 -2.78
CA VAL A 111 8.65 10.75 -4.26
C VAL A 111 7.38 11.28 -4.91
N MET A 112 6.19 10.84 -4.48
CA MET A 112 4.91 11.30 -5.02
C MET A 112 4.67 12.78 -4.75
N LEU A 113 4.93 13.25 -3.52
CA LEU A 113 4.76 14.65 -3.12
C LEU A 113 5.71 15.60 -3.86
N ALA A 114 6.95 15.17 -4.13
CA ALA A 114 7.91 15.97 -4.89
C ALA A 114 7.64 15.95 -6.41
N SER A 115 7.29 14.78 -6.96
CA SER A 115 7.08 14.62 -8.41
C SER A 115 5.74 15.16 -8.89
N TYR A 116 4.68 15.05 -8.08
CA TYR A 116 3.32 15.49 -8.43
C TYR A 116 2.67 16.34 -7.32
N PRO A 117 3.31 17.46 -6.90
CA PRO A 117 2.68 18.41 -5.97
C PRO A 117 1.42 19.06 -6.55
N ASP A 118 1.25 19.00 -7.88
CA ASP A 118 0.04 19.38 -8.61
C ASP A 118 -1.14 18.40 -8.45
N VAL A 119 -0.92 17.23 -7.82
CA VAL A 119 -1.92 16.16 -7.63
C VAL A 119 -2.32 15.96 -6.17
N PHE A 120 -1.48 16.33 -5.20
CA PHE A 120 -1.72 16.03 -3.78
C PHE A 120 -1.84 17.30 -2.92
N ALA A 121 -2.93 17.40 -2.15
CA ALA A 121 -3.10 18.47 -1.16
C ALA A 121 -2.21 18.27 0.08
N GLY A 122 -1.83 17.03 0.36
CA GLY A 122 -0.90 16.69 1.42
C GLY A 122 -0.48 15.23 1.40
N GLY A 123 0.45 14.88 2.28
CA GLY A 123 0.84 13.49 2.49
C GLY A 123 1.44 13.21 3.86
N ALA A 124 1.70 11.93 4.12
CA ALA A 124 2.21 11.48 5.41
C ALA A 124 3.27 10.37 5.26
N VAL A 125 4.49 10.66 5.73
CA VAL A 125 5.64 9.76 5.60
C VAL A 125 5.86 9.04 6.93
N ILE A 126 5.60 7.73 6.96
CA ILE A 126 5.80 6.88 8.13
C ILE A 126 7.08 6.07 7.94
N ALA A 127 8.07 6.24 8.83
CA ALA A 127 9.36 5.54 8.81
C ALA A 127 10.05 5.51 7.43
N GLY A 128 9.98 6.64 6.69
CA GLY A 128 10.51 6.80 5.34
C GLY A 128 11.86 7.53 5.29
N VAL A 129 12.23 8.03 4.10
CA VAL A 129 13.46 8.81 3.86
C VAL A 129 13.20 10.01 2.93
N PRO A 130 14.09 11.02 2.88
CA PRO A 130 13.92 12.21 2.03
C PRO A 130 13.90 11.90 0.52
N TYR A 131 13.22 12.75 -0.25
CA TYR A 131 13.23 12.68 -1.71
C TYR A 131 14.66 12.89 -2.25
N ARG A 132 15.07 12.03 -3.21
CA ARG A 132 16.41 11.95 -3.81
C ARG A 132 17.57 11.87 -2.78
N THR A 133 17.34 11.23 -1.63
CA THR A 133 18.45 10.83 -0.75
C THR A 133 19.42 9.86 -1.44
N ALA A 134 18.92 9.07 -2.40
CA ALA A 134 19.65 8.07 -3.15
C ALA A 134 19.39 8.14 -4.68
N LYS A 135 20.41 7.77 -5.46
CA LYS A 135 20.37 7.57 -6.91
C LYS A 135 20.63 6.11 -7.32
N GLY A 136 20.71 5.19 -6.35
CA GLY A 136 20.86 3.76 -6.58
C GLY A 136 20.78 2.95 -5.29
N LEU A 137 20.82 1.63 -5.40
CA LEU A 137 20.64 0.71 -4.25
C LEU A 137 21.63 0.98 -3.10
N GLN A 138 22.91 1.24 -3.40
CA GLN A 138 23.92 1.49 -2.36
C GLN A 138 23.57 2.72 -1.52
N GLU A 139 23.35 3.87 -2.15
CA GLU A 139 22.95 5.10 -1.45
C GLU A 139 21.59 4.94 -0.73
N GLY A 140 20.72 4.06 -1.24
CA GLY A 140 19.46 3.70 -0.60
C GLY A 140 19.68 2.96 0.72
N LEU A 141 20.57 1.97 0.74
CA LEU A 141 20.97 1.23 1.93
C LEU A 141 21.72 2.13 2.95
N GLU A 142 22.59 3.01 2.48
CA GLU A 142 23.24 4.04 3.31
C GLU A 142 22.19 4.94 3.97
N SER A 143 21.22 5.45 3.19
CA SER A 143 20.18 6.36 3.69
C SER A 143 19.31 5.71 4.77
N ILE A 144 18.86 4.47 4.59
CA ILE A 144 18.04 3.80 5.61
C ILE A 144 18.83 3.45 6.88
N PHE A 145 20.09 2.98 6.77
CA PHE A 145 20.84 2.47 7.93
C PHE A 145 21.70 3.50 8.66
N GLN A 146 22.01 4.63 8.02
CA GLN A 146 22.87 5.69 8.59
C GLN A 146 22.20 7.07 8.53
N GLY A 147 21.25 7.27 7.60
CA GLY A 147 20.82 8.61 7.18
C GLY A 147 21.85 9.28 6.26
N ARG A 148 21.47 10.42 5.70
CA ARG A 148 22.37 11.28 4.93
C ARG A 148 22.03 12.73 5.28
N SER A 149 22.90 13.45 5.96
CA SER A 149 22.61 14.85 6.34
C SER A 149 22.91 15.81 5.18
N ARG A 150 22.04 16.79 4.96
CA ARG A 150 22.32 17.99 4.13
C ARG A 150 21.82 19.26 4.80
N SER A 151 22.06 20.41 4.17
CA SER A 151 21.33 21.65 4.47
C SER A 151 19.87 21.57 4.02
N GLY A 152 19.01 22.44 4.56
CA GLY A 152 17.63 22.58 4.09
C GLY A 152 17.56 22.93 2.61
N SER A 153 18.39 23.88 2.15
CA SER A 153 18.41 24.35 0.77
C SER A 153 18.80 23.26 -0.23
N GLU A 154 19.84 22.46 0.05
CA GLU A 154 20.20 21.31 -0.80
C GLU A 154 19.08 20.27 -0.89
N TRP A 155 18.30 20.11 0.18
CA TRP A 155 17.17 19.19 0.19
C TRP A 155 15.94 19.74 -0.54
N GLY A 156 15.61 21.01 -0.34
CA GLY A 156 14.47 21.67 -0.96
C GLY A 156 14.71 21.92 -2.45
N GLU A 157 15.95 22.17 -2.88
CA GLU A 157 16.33 22.21 -4.29
C GLU A 157 16.01 20.89 -5.01
N LEU A 158 16.24 19.74 -4.36
CA LEU A 158 15.90 18.44 -4.94
C LEU A 158 14.38 18.25 -5.13
N VAL A 159 13.54 18.83 -4.27
CA VAL A 159 12.07 18.82 -4.44
C VAL A 159 11.65 19.81 -5.52
N ARG A 160 12.16 21.05 -5.48
CA ARG A 160 11.86 22.10 -6.48
C ARG A 160 12.35 21.72 -7.88
N ALA A 161 13.36 20.86 -8.02
CA ALA A 161 13.83 20.34 -9.30
C ALA A 161 13.03 19.14 -9.84
N ALA A 162 12.06 18.60 -9.10
CA ALA A 162 11.29 17.40 -9.48
C ALA A 162 10.11 17.69 -10.44
N SER A 163 9.65 18.94 -10.48
CA SER A 163 8.54 19.41 -11.32
C SER A 163 8.71 20.91 -11.65
N SER A 164 7.84 21.47 -12.49
CA SER A 164 7.76 22.91 -12.74
C SER A 164 6.83 23.66 -11.75
N HIS A 165 6.43 23.01 -10.66
CA HIS A 165 5.50 23.57 -9.66
C HIS A 165 6.19 24.65 -8.82
N GLN A 166 5.44 25.71 -8.50
CA GLN A 166 5.94 26.87 -7.74
C GLN A 166 5.14 27.12 -6.45
N GLY A 167 4.28 26.17 -6.05
CA GLY A 167 3.40 26.26 -4.90
C GLY A 167 1.93 26.54 -5.26
N PRO A 168 1.00 26.47 -4.28
CA PRO A 168 1.24 26.06 -2.88
C PRO A 168 1.71 24.60 -2.82
N TRP A 169 2.56 24.28 -1.84
CA TRP A 169 3.14 22.94 -1.69
C TRP A 169 2.25 22.04 -0.82
N PRO A 170 2.29 20.71 -1.00
CA PRO A 170 1.52 19.78 -0.16
C PRO A 170 1.87 19.91 1.33
N ARG A 171 0.86 19.81 2.20
CA ARG A 171 1.05 19.71 3.66
C ARG A 171 1.61 18.35 4.05
N LEU A 172 2.49 18.29 5.06
CA LEU A 172 3.22 17.06 5.41
C LEU A 172 3.04 16.63 6.87
N SER A 173 2.81 15.33 7.09
CA SER A 173 2.88 14.69 8.40
C SER A 173 4.03 13.66 8.44
N VAL A 174 4.88 13.67 9.48
CA VAL A 174 6.08 12.82 9.56
C VAL A 174 6.05 11.97 10.83
N TRP A 175 6.07 10.64 10.69
CA TRP A 175 5.96 9.70 11.82
C TRP A 175 7.14 8.76 11.89
N HIS A 176 7.83 8.70 13.04
CA HIS A 176 8.94 7.76 13.26
C HIS A 176 8.99 7.25 14.69
N GLY A 177 9.27 5.97 14.89
CA GLY A 177 9.59 5.41 16.21
C GLY A 177 11.06 5.62 16.56
N ASP A 178 11.39 6.10 17.76
CA ASP A 178 12.79 6.41 18.10
C ASP A 178 13.67 5.15 18.32
N ALA A 179 13.06 3.97 18.41
CA ALA A 179 13.74 2.67 18.47
C ALA A 179 13.78 1.95 17.09
N ASP A 180 13.49 2.64 15.98
CA ASP A 180 13.57 2.05 14.64
C ASP A 180 15.02 1.66 14.25
N THR A 181 15.22 0.38 13.93
CA THR A 181 16.51 -0.17 13.49
C THR A 181 16.58 -0.46 11.98
N ALA A 182 15.44 -0.47 11.28
CA ALA A 182 15.35 -0.75 9.85
C ALA A 182 15.47 0.52 8.99
N VAL A 183 14.90 1.63 9.45
CA VAL A 183 15.11 2.98 8.88
C VAL A 183 15.43 3.93 10.03
N LYS A 184 16.63 4.51 10.07
CA LYS A 184 17.08 5.31 11.22
C LYS A 184 16.22 6.57 11.42
N PRO A 185 15.82 6.91 12.66
CA PRO A 185 14.96 8.07 12.95
C PRO A 185 15.52 9.42 12.47
N VAL A 186 16.83 9.55 12.28
CA VAL A 186 17.46 10.73 11.67
C VAL A 186 16.85 11.09 10.31
N ASN A 187 16.32 10.12 9.56
CA ASN A 187 15.64 10.36 8.29
C ASN A 187 14.38 11.21 8.45
N ALA A 188 13.68 11.15 9.59
CA ALA A 188 12.56 12.06 9.88
C ALA A 188 13.02 13.52 9.98
N GLU A 189 14.14 13.78 10.64
CA GLU A 189 14.73 15.12 10.73
C GLU A 189 15.20 15.63 9.35
N GLU A 190 15.75 14.76 8.49
CA GLU A 190 16.11 15.14 7.11
C GLU A 190 14.87 15.39 6.23
N ILE A 191 13.77 14.65 6.42
CA ILE A 191 12.48 14.93 5.76
C ILE A 191 11.94 16.30 6.23
N ILE A 192 12.00 16.60 7.53
CA ILE A 192 11.56 17.88 8.09
C ILE A 192 12.41 19.03 7.55
N LYS A 193 13.75 18.91 7.52
CA LYS A 193 14.64 19.88 6.87
C LYS A 193 14.28 20.13 5.40
N GLN A 194 14.01 19.04 4.66
CA GLN A 194 13.62 19.12 3.24
C GLN A 194 12.33 19.93 3.05
N TRP A 195 11.30 19.64 3.84
CA TRP A 195 9.99 20.25 3.65
C TRP A 195 9.84 21.62 4.31
N ALA A 196 10.58 21.91 5.38
CA ALA A 196 10.67 23.25 5.94
C ALA A 196 11.25 24.23 4.91
N ASP A 197 12.33 23.84 4.20
CA ASP A 197 12.91 24.66 3.13
C ASP A 197 11.99 24.81 1.90
N VAL A 198 11.23 23.77 1.55
CA VAL A 198 10.21 23.84 0.47
C VAL A 198 9.09 24.82 0.80
N HIS A 199 8.64 24.87 2.06
CA HIS A 199 7.61 25.80 2.54
C HIS A 199 8.15 27.17 3.00
N GLY A 200 9.48 27.37 3.03
CA GLY A 200 10.11 28.62 3.47
C GLY A 200 10.07 28.88 4.98
N LEU A 201 10.04 27.82 5.79
CA LEU A 201 9.89 27.84 7.24
C LEU A 201 11.25 27.70 7.97
N ASP A 202 11.32 28.08 9.25
CA ASP A 202 12.51 27.79 10.08
C ASP A 202 12.66 26.27 10.29
N THR A 203 13.90 25.82 10.42
CA THR A 203 14.25 24.49 10.94
C THR A 203 13.56 24.11 12.26
N LYS A 204 13.26 25.09 13.13
CA LYS A 204 12.62 24.89 14.42
C LYS A 204 11.09 24.96 14.31
N PRO A 205 10.36 24.08 15.02
CA PRO A 205 8.91 24.14 15.05
C PRO A 205 8.40 25.40 15.75
N THR A 206 7.28 25.93 15.29
CA THR A 206 6.49 26.98 15.95
C THR A 206 5.79 26.48 17.21
N ILE A 207 5.42 25.20 17.26
CA ILE A 207 4.75 24.58 18.42
C ILE A 207 5.39 23.22 18.73
N GLU A 208 5.69 22.98 20.00
CA GLU A 208 6.07 21.67 20.53
C GLU A 208 5.11 21.29 21.65
N MET A 209 4.59 20.07 21.62
CA MET A 209 3.60 19.55 22.57
C MET A 209 3.73 18.04 22.77
N ARG A 210 2.86 17.45 23.60
CA ARG A 210 2.66 16.00 23.63
C ARG A 210 1.20 15.65 23.31
N VAL A 211 1.00 14.62 22.51
CA VAL A 211 -0.30 14.05 22.14
C VAL A 211 -0.25 12.57 22.45
N ASP A 212 -1.25 12.07 23.18
CA ASP A 212 -1.37 10.66 23.61
C ASP A 212 -0.09 10.12 24.31
N GLY A 213 0.64 11.01 24.97
CA GLY A 213 1.91 10.71 25.65
C GLY A 213 3.18 10.93 24.81
N TYR A 214 3.06 11.14 23.49
CA TYR A 214 4.19 11.23 22.54
C TYR A 214 4.50 12.68 22.08
N PRO A 215 5.78 13.05 21.87
CA PRO A 215 6.14 14.34 21.27
C PRO A 215 5.47 14.59 19.90
N ARG A 216 4.81 15.75 19.76
CA ARG A 216 4.35 16.34 18.49
C ARG A 216 5.02 17.69 18.30
N ARG A 217 5.58 17.94 17.12
CA ARG A 217 6.15 19.22 16.67
C ARG A 217 5.40 19.74 15.45
N VAL A 218 5.22 21.05 15.33
CA VAL A 218 4.44 21.68 14.25
C VAL A 218 5.13 22.94 13.71
N TRP A 219 5.19 23.06 12.39
CA TRP A 219 5.62 24.25 11.66
C TRP A 219 4.41 24.86 10.96
N GLN A 220 4.10 26.11 11.30
CA GLN A 220 2.95 26.85 10.76
C GLN A 220 3.36 27.83 9.65
N GLY A 221 2.45 28.04 8.70
CA GLY A 221 2.53 29.13 7.72
C GLY A 221 2.29 30.51 8.36
N ALA A 222 2.49 31.57 7.57
CA ALA A 222 2.32 32.95 8.02
C ALA A 222 0.85 33.34 8.36
N ASP A 223 -0.10 32.50 7.96
CA ASP A 223 -1.54 32.55 8.27
C ASP A 223 -1.95 31.67 9.46
N GLY A 224 -1.03 30.84 9.98
CA GLY A 224 -1.26 29.87 11.04
C GLY A 224 -1.66 28.47 10.57
N GLU A 225 -1.72 28.18 9.27
CA GLU A 225 -1.97 26.79 8.80
C GLU A 225 -0.84 25.85 9.24
N GLU A 226 -1.16 24.68 9.80
CA GLU A 226 -0.15 23.66 10.14
C GLU A 226 0.37 22.99 8.87
N LEU A 227 1.42 23.55 8.26
CA LEU A 227 2.00 23.07 7.00
C LEU A 227 2.81 21.78 7.16
N ILE A 228 3.50 21.63 8.30
CA ILE A 228 4.23 20.41 8.66
C ILE A 228 3.91 20.01 10.10
N GLU A 229 3.63 18.73 10.34
CA GLU A 229 3.68 18.13 11.67
C GLU A 229 4.66 16.95 11.73
N SER A 230 5.18 16.67 12.93
CA SER A 230 6.04 15.51 13.20
C SER A 230 5.69 14.86 14.53
N TYR A 231 5.57 13.54 14.53
CA TYR A 231 5.42 12.70 15.72
C TYR A 231 6.63 11.77 15.90
N THR A 232 7.19 11.78 17.10
CA THR A 232 8.25 10.84 17.51
C THR A 232 7.69 9.85 18.52
N ILE A 233 7.55 8.58 18.14
CA ILE A 233 6.89 7.58 18.99
C ILE A 233 7.94 6.85 19.84
N THR A 234 8.08 7.30 21.09
CA THR A 234 9.08 6.79 22.02
C THR A 234 8.93 5.30 22.32
N GLY A 235 10.02 4.55 22.11
CA GLY A 235 10.10 3.10 22.29
C GLY A 235 9.55 2.27 21.11
N MET A 236 8.99 2.89 20.07
CA MET A 236 8.42 2.17 18.93
C MET A 236 9.49 1.74 17.93
N SER A 237 9.39 0.49 17.44
CA SER A 237 10.22 -0.04 16.35
C SER A 237 9.67 0.35 14.97
N HIS A 238 10.23 -0.24 13.90
CA HIS A 238 9.81 0.03 12.52
C HIS A 238 8.33 -0.30 12.26
N GLY A 239 7.53 0.68 11.83
CA GLY A 239 6.12 0.45 11.48
C GLY A 239 5.24 1.69 11.59
N ALA A 240 3.93 1.49 11.37
CA ALA A 240 2.89 2.45 11.70
C ALA A 240 2.51 2.37 13.19
N ALA A 241 2.10 3.50 13.76
CA ALA A 241 1.58 3.59 15.11
C ALA A 241 0.07 3.36 15.10
N LEU A 242 -0.41 2.44 15.95
CA LEU A 242 -1.81 2.08 16.07
C LEU A 242 -2.35 2.25 17.50
N ASP A 243 -3.66 2.43 17.56
CA ASP A 243 -4.46 2.38 18.77
C ASP A 243 -5.69 1.48 18.49
N PRO A 244 -5.58 0.15 18.67
CA PRO A 244 -6.65 -0.78 18.35
C PRO A 244 -7.75 -0.81 19.43
N GLY A 245 -8.99 -0.55 19.04
CA GLY A 245 -10.14 -0.57 19.95
C GLY A 245 -11.43 0.00 19.32
N PRO A 246 -12.52 0.12 20.10
CA PRO A 246 -13.83 0.52 19.60
C PRO A 246 -14.04 2.04 19.48
N GLU A 247 -13.22 2.86 20.14
CA GLU A 247 -13.46 4.31 20.24
C GLU A 247 -13.30 5.04 18.88
N PRO A 248 -13.88 6.25 18.70
CA PRO A 248 -13.83 6.98 17.43
C PRO A 248 -12.42 7.29 16.90
N HIS A 249 -11.44 7.42 17.79
CA HIS A 249 -10.02 7.62 17.47
C HIS A 249 -9.23 6.32 17.25
N GLN A 250 -9.81 5.19 17.66
CA GLN A 250 -9.16 3.88 17.63
C GLN A 250 -9.44 3.15 16.31
N CYS A 251 -8.39 2.62 15.69
CA CYS A 251 -8.47 1.84 14.46
C CYS A 251 -7.19 1.02 14.19
N GLY A 252 -7.31 0.07 13.27
CA GLY A 252 -6.22 -0.82 12.87
C GLY A 252 -6.11 -2.08 13.74
N THR A 253 -5.27 -3.02 13.31
CA THR A 253 -5.04 -4.31 13.99
C THR A 253 -3.55 -4.48 14.27
N ALA A 254 -3.21 -4.79 15.52
CA ALA A 254 -1.83 -5.06 15.93
C ALA A 254 -1.21 -6.22 15.13
N ALA A 255 -0.04 -6.01 14.55
CA ALA A 255 0.66 -6.97 13.68
C ALA A 255 2.13 -6.51 13.46
N PRO A 256 3.00 -7.29 12.81
CA PRO A 256 4.31 -6.79 12.38
C PRO A 256 4.19 -5.49 11.56
N PHE A 257 5.03 -4.51 11.87
CA PHE A 257 5.00 -3.16 11.28
C PHE A 257 3.70 -2.37 11.57
N PHE A 258 2.86 -2.86 12.49
CA PHE A 258 1.57 -2.29 12.91
C PHE A 258 1.53 -2.27 14.45
N ASN A 259 2.26 -1.31 15.01
CA ASN A 259 2.63 -1.30 16.42
C ASN A 259 1.49 -0.71 17.27
N ALA A 260 0.86 -1.51 18.12
CA ALA A 260 -0.12 -1.03 19.08
C ALA A 260 0.59 -0.25 20.21
N VAL A 261 0.48 1.07 20.18
CA VAL A 261 1.20 2.01 21.05
C VAL A 261 0.28 3.02 21.75
N GLY A 262 -1.03 2.99 21.50
CA GLY A 262 -1.98 3.93 22.10
C GLY A 262 -2.03 5.30 21.41
N ILE A 263 -1.55 5.39 20.17
CA ILE A 263 -1.82 6.49 19.25
C ILE A 263 -1.98 5.95 17.83
N SER A 264 -3.10 6.27 17.18
CA SER A 264 -3.34 5.89 15.78
C SER A 264 -2.80 6.95 14.83
N SER A 265 -1.72 6.63 14.11
CA SER A 265 -1.20 7.51 13.05
C SER A 265 -2.26 7.71 11.96
N THR A 266 -2.99 6.65 11.59
CA THR A 266 -4.07 6.69 10.58
C THR A 266 -5.14 7.72 10.94
N HIS A 267 -5.60 7.75 12.20
CA HIS A 267 -6.60 8.72 12.65
C HIS A 267 -6.04 10.14 12.71
N ARG A 268 -4.85 10.33 13.30
CA ARG A 268 -4.21 11.65 13.46
C ARG A 268 -3.82 12.29 12.12
N ILE A 269 -3.37 11.50 11.14
CA ILE A 269 -3.10 11.95 9.77
C ILE A 269 -4.40 12.40 9.08
N ALA A 270 -5.49 11.65 9.24
CA ALA A 270 -6.80 12.02 8.69
C ALA A 270 -7.36 13.30 9.35
N ASP A 271 -7.07 13.55 10.64
CA ASP A 271 -7.39 14.78 11.37
C ASP A 271 -6.64 15.98 10.77
N PHE A 272 -5.31 15.86 10.64
CA PHE A 272 -4.42 16.88 10.07
C PHE A 272 -4.83 17.31 8.64
N TRP A 273 -5.34 16.38 7.83
CA TRP A 273 -5.88 16.64 6.49
C TRP A 273 -7.35 17.13 6.45
N GLY A 274 -8.02 17.28 7.59
CA GLY A 274 -9.42 17.72 7.66
C GLY A 274 -10.41 16.71 7.07
N LEU A 275 -10.16 15.41 7.27
CA LEU A 275 -11.06 14.34 6.82
C LEU A 275 -12.11 13.95 7.87
N LEU A 276 -11.86 14.16 9.17
CA LEU A 276 -12.68 13.63 10.27
C LEU A 276 -14.03 14.35 10.55
N GLY A 277 -14.59 15.06 9.56
CA GLY A 277 -15.86 15.77 9.71
C GLY A 277 -17.07 14.83 9.85
N GLU A 278 -18.24 15.40 10.20
CA GLU A 278 -19.52 14.70 9.98
C GLU A 278 -19.79 14.55 8.47
N PRO A 279 -20.28 13.38 8.01
CA PRO A 279 -20.72 13.21 6.64
C PRO A 279 -21.94 14.11 6.32
N PRO A 280 -22.09 14.59 5.08
CA PRO A 280 -23.11 15.57 4.72
C PRO A 280 -24.54 15.08 5.04
N ALA A 281 -25.34 15.98 5.63
CA ALA A 281 -26.64 15.66 6.23
C ALA A 281 -27.69 15.03 5.28
N SER A 282 -27.47 15.06 3.96
CA SER A 282 -28.29 14.37 2.97
C SER A 282 -28.36 12.86 3.21
N ALA A 283 -27.26 12.23 3.65
CA ALA A 283 -27.20 10.78 3.91
C ALA A 283 -28.20 10.34 5.00
N LYS A 284 -28.30 11.11 6.09
CA LYS A 284 -29.24 10.86 7.19
C LYS A 284 -30.71 10.90 6.71
N SER A 285 -31.03 11.73 5.71
CA SER A 285 -32.39 11.78 5.13
C SER A 285 -32.67 10.64 4.14
N ALA A 286 -31.68 10.25 3.32
CA ALA A 286 -31.82 9.19 2.33
C ALA A 286 -32.06 7.82 2.99
N GLY A 287 -31.28 7.47 4.01
CA GLY A 287 -31.44 6.22 4.76
C GLY A 287 -32.80 6.13 5.46
N ALA A 288 -33.25 7.22 6.09
CA ALA A 288 -34.56 7.28 6.74
C ALA A 288 -35.72 7.14 5.74
N ALA A 289 -35.63 7.79 4.57
CA ALA A 289 -36.62 7.68 3.51
C ALA A 289 -36.68 6.27 2.90
N ALA A 290 -35.52 5.64 2.66
CA ALA A 290 -35.42 4.27 2.16
C ALA A 290 -36.01 3.26 3.16
N ALA A 291 -35.69 3.38 4.45
CA ALA A 291 -36.25 2.53 5.50
C ALA A 291 -37.78 2.69 5.62
N ALA A 292 -38.30 3.92 5.57
CA ALA A 292 -39.74 4.20 5.57
C ALA A 292 -40.44 3.65 4.32
N GLY A 293 -39.81 3.71 3.15
CA GLY A 293 -40.29 3.11 1.90
C GLY A 293 -40.37 1.58 1.99
N ALA A 294 -39.30 0.93 2.46
CA ALA A 294 -39.25 -0.52 2.64
C ALA A 294 -40.28 -1.04 3.64
N ALA A 295 -40.50 -0.32 4.75
CA ALA A 295 -41.52 -0.65 5.74
C ALA A 295 -42.95 -0.58 5.14
N ARG A 296 -43.26 0.48 4.38
CA ARG A 296 -44.54 0.63 3.67
C ARG A 296 -44.74 -0.45 2.60
N GLY A 297 -43.67 -0.79 1.86
CA GLY A 297 -43.68 -1.87 0.86
C GLY A 297 -44.03 -3.23 1.46
N LYS A 298 -43.42 -3.60 2.60
CA LYS A 298 -43.74 -4.85 3.31
C LYS A 298 -45.20 -4.87 3.80
N ALA A 299 -45.67 -3.81 4.46
CA ALA A 299 -47.05 -3.74 4.94
C ALA A 299 -48.09 -3.91 3.80
N SER A 300 -47.84 -3.29 2.64
CA SER A 300 -48.70 -3.47 1.46
C SER A 300 -48.65 -4.89 0.88
N ALA A 301 -47.49 -5.55 0.90
CA ALA A 301 -47.34 -6.92 0.43
C ALA A 301 -48.04 -7.94 1.35
N ASP A 302 -47.95 -7.74 2.68
CA ASP A 302 -48.62 -8.59 3.66
C ASP A 302 -50.16 -8.44 3.61
N GLU A 303 -50.68 -7.22 3.41
CA GLU A 303 -52.11 -7.02 3.13
C GLU A 303 -52.57 -7.74 1.85
N ALA A 304 -51.81 -7.64 0.76
CA ALA A 304 -52.13 -8.33 -0.49
C ALA A 304 -52.11 -9.86 -0.30
N ALA A 305 -51.10 -10.39 0.39
CA ALA A 305 -50.98 -11.80 0.69
C ALA A 305 -52.06 -12.31 1.68
N ALA A 306 -52.59 -11.45 2.55
CA ALA A 306 -53.75 -11.76 3.40
C ALA A 306 -55.07 -11.81 2.59
N ARG A 307 -55.25 -10.90 1.64
CA ARG A 307 -56.45 -10.86 0.77
C ARG A 307 -56.49 -12.07 -0.18
N SER A 308 -55.40 -12.43 -0.85
CA SER A 308 -55.34 -13.62 -1.71
C SER A 308 -55.52 -14.96 -0.96
N ARG A 309 -55.14 -15.02 0.33
CA ARG A 309 -55.40 -16.22 1.16
C ARG A 309 -56.87 -16.35 1.59
N LYS A 310 -57.67 -15.28 1.53
CA LYS A 310 -59.13 -15.35 1.75
C LYS A 310 -59.91 -15.76 0.49
N THR A 311 -59.45 -15.44 -0.72
CA THR A 311 -60.14 -15.83 -1.96
C THR A 311 -59.91 -17.30 -2.33
N ALA A 312 -58.72 -17.85 -2.09
CA ALA A 312 -58.39 -19.24 -2.36
C ALA A 312 -59.24 -20.26 -1.56
N ALA A 313 -59.77 -19.87 -0.39
CA ALA A 313 -60.55 -20.75 0.49
C ALA A 313 -62.03 -20.94 0.07
N ALA A 314 -62.49 -20.25 -0.98
CA ALA A 314 -63.90 -20.19 -1.37
C ALA A 314 -64.23 -20.86 -2.73
N GLY A 315 -63.26 -21.52 -3.38
CA GLY A 315 -63.36 -21.95 -4.79
C GLY A 315 -62.80 -23.33 -5.09
N ALA A 316 -63.25 -24.38 -4.38
CA ALA A 316 -62.75 -25.75 -4.54
C ALA A 316 -63.85 -26.82 -4.52
N ALA A 317 -64.91 -26.67 -5.34
CA ALA A 317 -66.02 -27.63 -5.43
C ALA A 317 -66.75 -27.66 -6.78
N ALA A 318 -66.08 -27.97 -7.91
CA ALA A 318 -66.74 -28.30 -9.17
C ALA A 318 -65.87 -29.06 -10.20
N ALA A 319 -66.50 -30.02 -10.88
CA ALA A 319 -66.21 -30.54 -12.23
C ALA A 319 -64.89 -31.31 -12.51
N ALA A 320 -64.92 -32.08 -13.60
CA ALA A 320 -63.87 -33.01 -14.06
C ALA A 320 -64.02 -33.33 -15.57
N SER A 321 -63.13 -34.21 -16.08
CA SER A 321 -63.18 -34.95 -17.37
C SER A 321 -62.64 -34.26 -18.65
N GLY A 322 -62.07 -35.09 -19.55
CA GLY A 322 -61.49 -34.73 -20.87
C GLY A 322 -60.02 -34.29 -20.84
N GLY A 323 -59.15 -34.63 -21.82
CA GLY A 323 -59.28 -35.61 -22.91
C GLY A 323 -58.30 -35.38 -24.09
N ALA A 324 -57.66 -36.46 -24.58
CA ALA A 324 -56.93 -36.61 -25.87
C ALA A 324 -55.49 -36.03 -26.05
N ARG A 325 -54.83 -36.54 -27.12
CA ARG A 325 -53.48 -36.31 -27.71
C ARG A 325 -53.66 -35.73 -29.15
N PRO A 326 -52.65 -35.33 -29.98
CA PRO A 326 -51.25 -35.80 -30.16
C PRO A 326 -50.19 -34.64 -29.99
N ALA A 327 -48.84 -34.73 -30.09
CA ALA A 327 -47.89 -35.35 -31.05
C ALA A 327 -47.93 -34.73 -32.47
N ASP A 328 -46.86 -34.49 -33.24
CA ASP A 328 -45.38 -34.70 -33.15
C ASP A 328 -44.69 -33.80 -34.26
N VAL A 329 -43.38 -33.63 -34.58
CA VAL A 329 -42.02 -34.20 -34.33
C VAL A 329 -40.94 -33.07 -34.56
N GLY A 330 -39.62 -33.25 -34.32
CA GLY A 330 -38.56 -32.55 -35.12
C GLY A 330 -37.12 -32.33 -34.57
N GLU A 331 -36.14 -33.16 -34.99
CA GLU A 331 -34.66 -33.01 -34.87
C GLU A 331 -34.00 -33.87 -36.01
N PRO A 332 -32.66 -33.96 -36.25
CA PRO A 332 -31.49 -33.17 -35.84
C PRO A 332 -30.79 -32.59 -37.13
N PRO A 333 -29.51 -32.81 -37.60
CA PRO A 333 -28.24 -33.35 -37.07
C PRO A 333 -26.96 -32.47 -37.28
N LEU A 334 -25.78 -33.02 -36.93
CA LEU A 334 -24.42 -32.41 -37.00
C LEU A 334 -23.56 -32.88 -38.19
N ARG A 335 -22.53 -32.10 -38.59
CA ARG A 335 -21.24 -32.46 -39.27
C ARG A 335 -20.51 -31.19 -39.79
N LYS A 336 -19.19 -31.08 -40.03
CA LYS A 336 -17.96 -31.80 -39.61
C LYS A 336 -16.72 -30.94 -40.02
N GLU A 337 -15.54 -31.17 -39.42
CA GLU A 337 -14.26 -30.60 -39.91
C GLU A 337 -13.70 -31.31 -41.16
N PRO A 338 -12.73 -30.70 -41.86
CA PRO A 338 -11.55 -31.41 -42.36
C PRO A 338 -10.19 -30.74 -42.01
N THR A 339 -9.09 -31.45 -42.30
CA THR A 339 -7.74 -31.22 -41.74
C THR A 339 -6.68 -30.72 -42.74
N ALA A 340 -5.53 -30.31 -42.18
CA ALA A 340 -4.29 -29.81 -42.78
C ALA A 340 -3.62 -30.60 -43.94
N ASP A 341 -2.81 -29.87 -44.73
CA ASP A 341 -1.43 -30.23 -45.19
C ASP A 341 -0.75 -28.89 -45.63
N SER A 342 0.39 -28.42 -45.08
CA SER A 342 1.82 -28.77 -45.24
C SER A 342 2.50 -28.42 -46.59
N GLY A 343 3.79 -28.01 -46.52
CA GLY A 343 4.62 -27.62 -47.67
C GLY A 343 6.02 -27.17 -47.23
N LYS A 344 7.10 -27.69 -47.85
CA LYS A 344 8.51 -27.49 -47.43
C LYS A 344 9.45 -27.13 -48.59
N ALA A 345 10.39 -26.22 -48.35
CA ALA A 345 11.78 -26.21 -48.88
C ALA A 345 12.62 -25.31 -47.94
N ARG A 346 13.78 -25.71 -47.39
CA ARG A 346 15.10 -26.03 -47.98
C ARG A 346 15.78 -24.85 -48.69
N ALA A 347 17.11 -24.68 -48.65
CA ALA A 347 18.22 -25.04 -47.74
C ALA A 347 19.54 -24.70 -48.46
N GLU A 348 20.63 -24.36 -47.76
CA GLU A 348 22.00 -24.80 -48.12
C GLU A 348 23.09 -24.32 -47.13
N THR A 349 24.19 -25.08 -47.09
CA THR A 349 25.43 -24.89 -46.32
C THR A 349 26.57 -25.66 -47.01
N PRO A 350 27.83 -25.20 -46.91
CA PRO A 350 28.97 -26.13 -46.91
C PRO A 350 29.78 -26.12 -45.60
N GLU A 351 30.54 -27.19 -45.40
CA GLU A 351 31.52 -27.44 -44.32
C GLU A 351 32.87 -26.71 -44.64
N ASP A 352 33.97 -26.75 -43.88
CA ASP A 352 34.57 -27.86 -43.10
C ASP A 352 35.73 -27.37 -42.18
N ALA A 353 36.48 -28.31 -41.58
CA ALA A 353 37.81 -28.21 -40.95
C ALA A 353 37.94 -27.79 -39.46
N ARG A 354 37.72 -28.79 -38.60
CA ARG A 354 38.11 -28.97 -37.18
C ARG A 354 39.46 -28.32 -36.75
N THR A 355 39.53 -27.78 -35.53
CA THR A 355 40.35 -28.33 -34.39
C THR A 355 40.16 -27.59 -33.04
N ALA A 356 40.66 -28.22 -31.97
CA ALA A 356 40.41 -27.95 -30.55
C ALA A 356 40.64 -26.52 -29.99
N GLY A 357 39.82 -26.14 -29.00
CA GLY A 357 40.02 -24.93 -28.17
C GLY A 357 38.85 -24.64 -27.23
N GLY A 358 38.83 -25.23 -26.03
CA GLY A 358 37.74 -25.02 -25.06
C GLY A 358 37.96 -23.81 -24.15
N GLY A 359 37.08 -22.81 -24.21
CA GLY A 359 37.14 -21.62 -23.35
C GLY A 359 36.30 -20.44 -23.83
N SER A 360 34.97 -20.57 -23.78
CA SER A 360 34.08 -19.46 -24.17
C SER A 360 34.14 -18.30 -23.17
N MET A 361 34.21 -17.07 -23.67
CA MET A 361 34.21 -15.86 -22.84
C MET A 361 32.85 -15.64 -22.19
N GLY A 362 32.80 -15.65 -20.86
CA GLY A 362 31.63 -15.21 -20.10
C GLY A 362 31.49 -13.68 -20.15
N THR A 363 30.27 -13.18 -20.27
CA THR A 363 29.97 -11.75 -20.25
C THR A 363 30.34 -11.11 -18.90
N THR A 364 30.69 -9.81 -18.92
CA THR A 364 31.01 -9.01 -17.74
C THR A 364 29.76 -8.65 -16.93
N GLY A 365 29.14 -9.67 -16.32
CA GLY A 365 28.11 -9.48 -15.31
C GLY A 365 28.67 -8.80 -14.06
N LEU A 366 27.97 -7.78 -13.56
CA LEU A 366 28.31 -7.11 -12.30
C LEU A 366 28.23 -8.13 -11.15
N ASP A 367 29.25 -8.22 -10.30
CA ASP A 367 29.22 -9.11 -9.12
C ASP A 367 28.36 -8.53 -7.99
N VAL A 368 27.05 -8.54 -8.22
CA VAL A 368 26.02 -8.16 -7.25
C VAL A 368 26.12 -9.00 -5.97
N HIS A 369 26.59 -10.25 -6.07
CA HIS A 369 26.79 -11.11 -4.90
C HIS A 369 27.95 -10.57 -4.03
N GLY A 370 29.08 -10.25 -4.64
CA GLY A 370 30.23 -9.61 -3.97
C GLY A 370 29.84 -8.28 -3.31
N ILE A 371 29.13 -7.42 -4.04
CA ILE A 371 28.67 -6.10 -3.55
C ILE A 371 27.74 -6.23 -2.34
N ILE A 372 26.71 -7.10 -2.40
CA ILE A 372 25.79 -7.33 -1.28
C ILE A 372 26.52 -7.96 -0.09
N SER A 373 27.42 -8.92 -0.34
CA SER A 373 28.20 -9.57 0.74
C SER A 373 29.13 -8.59 1.45
N ALA A 374 29.81 -7.73 0.70
CA ALA A 374 30.68 -6.68 1.25
C ALA A 374 29.88 -5.64 2.04
N SER A 375 28.72 -5.22 1.54
CA SER A 375 27.82 -4.27 2.22
C SER A 375 27.31 -4.84 3.55
N LEU A 376 26.91 -6.12 3.58
CA LEU A 376 26.47 -6.80 4.79
C LEU A 376 27.62 -7.08 5.78
N GLN A 377 28.85 -7.29 5.30
CA GLN A 377 30.04 -7.37 6.16
C GLN A 377 30.42 -6.02 6.76
N ALA A 378 30.36 -4.93 5.98
CA ALA A 378 30.57 -3.56 6.46
C ALA A 378 29.51 -3.13 7.50
N ALA A 379 28.27 -3.59 7.34
CA ALA A 379 27.19 -3.41 8.31
C ALA A 379 27.26 -4.35 9.54
N GLY A 380 28.26 -5.24 9.63
CA GLY A 380 28.41 -6.22 10.72
C GLY A 380 27.40 -7.39 10.70
N LEU A 381 26.52 -7.45 9.70
CA LEU A 381 25.46 -8.46 9.53
C LEU A 381 25.97 -9.80 8.96
N LEU A 382 27.19 -9.83 8.43
CA LEU A 382 27.91 -11.05 8.05
C LEU A 382 29.31 -11.08 8.66
N LYS A 383 29.74 -12.25 9.13
CA LYS A 383 31.13 -12.48 9.55
C LYS A 383 32.04 -12.65 8.33
N PRO A 384 33.31 -12.20 8.37
CA PRO A 384 34.28 -12.45 7.31
C PRO A 384 34.45 -13.96 7.03
N GLY A 385 34.51 -14.35 5.75
CA GLY A 385 34.88 -15.70 5.31
C GLY A 385 33.73 -16.68 5.00
N SER A 386 32.46 -16.33 5.19
CA SER A 386 31.33 -17.21 4.85
C SER A 386 31.15 -17.36 3.32
N ARG A 387 31.67 -18.45 2.73
CA ARG A 387 31.41 -18.80 1.32
C ARG A 387 29.95 -19.24 1.11
N PRO A 388 29.27 -18.82 0.03
CA PRO A 388 27.89 -19.24 -0.24
C PRO A 388 27.83 -20.69 -0.75
N ARG A 389 26.79 -21.42 -0.33
CA ARG A 389 26.32 -22.60 -1.06
C ARG A 389 25.44 -22.13 -2.23
N ARG A 390 25.58 -22.76 -3.40
CA ARG A 390 24.66 -22.56 -4.53
C ARG A 390 23.24 -22.97 -4.10
N SER A 391 22.33 -22.00 -4.03
CA SER A 391 20.89 -22.23 -3.84
C SER A 391 20.23 -22.60 -5.17
N ALA A 392 19.20 -23.45 -5.13
CA ALA A 392 18.44 -23.92 -6.29
C ALA A 392 17.16 -23.08 -6.55
N ALA A 393 17.11 -21.84 -6.05
CA ALA A 393 16.03 -20.89 -6.32
C ALA A 393 16.34 -20.04 -7.57
N PRO A 394 15.35 -19.72 -8.42
CA PRO A 394 15.56 -18.81 -9.55
C PRO A 394 16.04 -17.44 -9.04
N LEU A 395 17.01 -16.86 -9.76
CA LEU A 395 17.72 -15.61 -9.42
C LEU A 395 18.60 -15.64 -8.15
N GLY A 396 18.62 -16.73 -7.37
CA GLY A 396 19.60 -16.94 -6.28
C GLY A 396 19.47 -16.03 -5.06
N ILE A 397 18.36 -15.30 -4.91
CA ILE A 397 18.12 -14.38 -3.77
C ILE A 397 17.57 -15.18 -2.58
N ASP A 398 18.18 -15.03 -1.40
CA ASP A 398 17.64 -15.55 -0.13
C ASP A 398 16.51 -14.64 0.40
N VAL A 399 15.38 -14.65 -0.32
CA VAL A 399 14.18 -13.90 0.07
C VAL A 399 13.69 -14.29 1.49
N PRO A 400 13.69 -15.58 1.91
CA PRO A 400 13.40 -15.95 3.30
C PRO A 400 14.35 -15.32 4.32
N GLY A 401 15.66 -15.32 4.06
CA GLY A 401 16.66 -14.69 4.94
C GLY A 401 16.50 -13.17 5.03
N ILE A 402 16.12 -12.49 3.95
CA ILE A 402 15.84 -11.05 3.96
C ILE A 402 14.56 -10.74 4.74
N ILE A 403 13.48 -11.52 4.56
CA ILE A 403 12.25 -11.40 5.36
C ILE A 403 12.55 -11.65 6.84
N SER A 404 13.35 -12.67 7.17
CA SER A 404 13.82 -12.95 8.53
C SER A 404 14.54 -11.75 9.14
N THR A 405 15.48 -11.15 8.40
CA THR A 405 16.25 -9.98 8.87
C THR A 405 15.36 -8.74 9.04
N ALA A 406 14.37 -8.54 8.16
CA ALA A 406 13.40 -7.44 8.29
C ALA A 406 12.47 -7.61 9.51
N LEU A 407 12.09 -8.84 9.84
CA LEU A 407 11.32 -9.16 11.04
C LEU A 407 12.19 -9.07 12.33
N GLU A 408 13.46 -9.47 12.29
CA GLU A 408 14.42 -9.22 13.39
C GLU A 408 14.58 -7.70 13.63
N ALA A 409 14.75 -6.89 12.59
CA ALA A 409 14.88 -5.43 12.68
C ALA A 409 13.59 -4.71 13.15
N ALA A 410 12.41 -5.30 12.90
CA ALA A 410 11.14 -4.84 13.45
C ALA A 410 10.92 -5.24 14.93
N GLY A 411 11.81 -6.04 15.51
CA GLY A 411 11.70 -6.58 16.88
C GLY A 411 10.79 -7.82 16.99
N VAL A 412 10.38 -8.41 15.87
CA VAL A 412 9.37 -9.48 15.79
C VAL A 412 9.97 -10.87 16.02
N LEU A 413 11.27 -11.05 15.75
CA LEU A 413 12.00 -12.31 15.96
C LEU A 413 13.11 -12.14 17.00
N LYS A 414 13.09 -12.97 18.06
CA LYS A 414 14.14 -13.01 19.09
C LYS A 414 15.31 -13.93 18.68
N GLY A 415 16.01 -13.53 17.63
CA GLY A 415 17.36 -14.02 17.29
C GLY A 415 17.47 -15.44 16.72
N GLY A 416 17.59 -15.55 15.40
CA GLY A 416 18.41 -16.60 14.78
C GLY A 416 17.85 -18.02 14.73
N ALA A 417 16.63 -18.21 14.19
CA ALA A 417 16.10 -19.54 13.83
C ALA A 417 15.58 -19.62 12.38
N GLN A 418 15.95 -20.71 11.68
CA GLN A 418 15.38 -21.21 10.41
C GLN A 418 15.32 -20.25 9.19
N ARG A 419 16.45 -20.11 8.49
CA ARG A 419 16.57 -19.40 7.19
C ARG A 419 16.12 -20.19 5.94
N THR A 420 15.34 -21.26 6.06
CA THR A 420 15.18 -22.25 4.97
C THR A 420 13.77 -22.80 4.75
N ALA A 421 12.74 -22.18 5.33
CA ALA A 421 11.34 -22.59 5.14
C ALA A 421 10.50 -21.39 4.64
N PRO A 422 9.40 -21.61 3.89
CA PRO A 422 8.39 -20.58 3.70
C PRO A 422 7.75 -20.25 5.04
N PHE A 423 7.62 -18.95 5.36
CA PHE A 423 7.06 -18.51 6.64
C PHE A 423 5.60 -18.96 6.79
N SER A 424 5.32 -19.67 7.88
CA SER A 424 3.97 -20.02 8.33
C SER A 424 3.66 -19.36 9.67
N THR A 425 2.37 -19.29 10.00
CA THR A 425 1.87 -18.90 11.34
C THR A 425 2.47 -19.73 12.47
N GLU A 426 2.89 -20.97 12.19
CA GLU A 426 3.48 -21.91 13.14
C GLU A 426 4.94 -21.57 13.45
N THR A 427 5.76 -21.26 12.42
CA THR A 427 7.15 -20.80 12.56
C THR A 427 7.26 -19.48 13.33
N LEU A 428 6.22 -18.65 13.26
CA LEU A 428 6.22 -17.32 13.88
C LEU A 428 5.74 -17.38 15.34
N ARG A 429 4.86 -18.32 15.71
CA ARG A 429 4.55 -18.65 17.11
C ARG A 429 5.74 -19.28 17.81
N SER A 430 6.47 -20.20 17.17
CA SER A 430 7.66 -20.84 17.77
C SER A 430 8.84 -19.88 17.97
N ALA A 431 8.84 -18.72 17.30
CA ALA A 431 9.78 -17.62 17.55
C ALA A 431 9.40 -16.72 18.76
N GLY A 432 8.30 -17.01 19.46
CA GLY A 432 7.91 -16.31 20.70
C GLY A 432 7.02 -15.07 20.49
N TRP A 433 6.18 -15.06 19.45
CA TRP A 433 5.17 -14.02 19.23
C TRP A 433 3.76 -14.53 19.62
N GLU A 434 3.08 -13.78 20.49
CA GLU A 434 1.85 -14.21 21.18
C GLU A 434 0.59 -13.40 20.79
N GLY A 435 0.68 -12.51 19.80
CA GLY A 435 -0.45 -11.70 19.33
C GLY A 435 -1.50 -12.45 18.49
N ALA A 436 -2.38 -11.68 17.86
CA ALA A 436 -3.31 -12.13 16.82
C ALA A 436 -3.14 -11.26 15.57
N GLY A 437 -3.49 -11.75 14.38
CA GLY A 437 -3.40 -10.97 13.12
C GLY A 437 -2.28 -11.38 12.16
N TRP A 438 -1.64 -12.54 12.33
CA TRP A 438 -0.76 -13.11 11.29
C TRP A 438 -1.51 -13.39 9.98
N GLU A 439 -2.79 -13.74 10.09
CA GLU A 439 -3.74 -14.00 9.02
C GLU A 439 -3.96 -12.77 8.10
N LEU A 440 -3.43 -11.60 8.52
CA LEU A 440 -3.46 -10.37 7.75
C LEU A 440 -2.29 -10.27 6.75
N LEU A 441 -1.15 -10.95 6.98
CA LEU A 441 -0.03 -10.97 6.03
C LEU A 441 -0.31 -11.80 4.76
N HIS A 442 -1.36 -12.64 4.76
CA HIS A 442 -1.78 -13.37 3.58
C HIS A 442 -2.61 -12.48 2.63
N ASP A 443 -2.23 -12.52 1.36
CA ASP A 443 -2.79 -11.73 0.26
C ASP A 443 -4.23 -12.18 -0.04
N ASP A 444 -5.20 -11.55 0.62
CA ASP A 444 -6.62 -11.90 0.58
C ASP A 444 -7.44 -10.78 -0.07
N PRO A 445 -7.92 -10.94 -1.31
CA PRO A 445 -8.66 -9.88 -2.01
C PRO A 445 -10.01 -9.53 -1.37
N ARG A 446 -10.48 -10.29 -0.37
CA ARG A 446 -11.65 -9.91 0.44
C ARG A 446 -11.36 -8.72 1.37
N ALA A 447 -10.08 -8.37 1.58
CA ALA A 447 -9.66 -7.18 2.32
C ALA A 447 -10.16 -5.84 1.74
N PHE A 448 -10.74 -5.85 0.54
CA PHE A 448 -11.22 -4.66 -0.17
C PHE A 448 -12.74 -4.60 -0.32
N ARG A 449 -13.48 -5.41 0.45
CA ARG A 449 -14.94 -5.34 0.52
C ARG A 449 -15.33 -4.41 1.67
N GLY A 450 -16.09 -3.36 1.35
CA GLY A 450 -17.08 -2.83 2.28
C GLY A 450 -18.15 -3.88 2.56
#